data_AF-A0A2G4JMP8-F1
#
_entry.id   AF-A0A2G4JMP8-F1
#
_cell.length_a   1.000
_cell.length_b   1.000
_cell.length_c   1.000
_cell.angle_alpha   90.00
_cell.angle_beta   90.00
_cell.angle_gamma   90.00
#
_symmetry.space_group_name_H-M   'P 1'
#
loop_
_entity.id
_entity.type
_entity.pdbx_description
1 polymer ?
#
loop_
_entity_poly.entity_id
_entity_poly.type
_entity_poly.pdbx_seq_one_letter_code
_entity_poly.pdbx_strand_id
1 'polypeptide(L)' 'MGVAHCWIVDPEARRLECFSLREGAYQATAAAEAPARLDIPGLAGLTIDLGAIFK' A
#
# COMPACT_ATOMS: atom_id res chain seq x y z
N MET A 1 -6.18 8.93 -18.44
CA MET A 1 -6.90 8.73 -17.16
C MET A 1 -6.44 7.43 -16.57
N GLY A 2 -5.86 7.44 -15.37
CA GLY A 2 -5.41 6.25 -14.67
C GLY A 2 -5.74 6.37 -13.18
N VAL A 3 -5.67 5.27 -12.44
CA VAL A 3 -5.93 5.26 -11.00
C VAL A 3 -4.70 5.84 -10.29
N ALA A 4 -4.90 6.86 -9.45
CA ALA A 4 -3.80 7.56 -8.79
C ALA A 4 -3.03 6.68 -7.80
N HIS A 5 -3.74 5.78 -7.11
CA HIS A 5 -3.18 4.85 -6.11
C HIS A 5 -3.68 3.44 -6.41
N CYS A 6 -2.75 2.50 -6.63
CA CYS A 6 -3.05 1.09 -6.88
C CYS A 6 -2.32 0.25 -5.83
N TRP A 7 -3.04 -0.56 -5.07
CA TRP A 7 -2.46 -1.38 -4.02
C TRP A 7 -2.70 -2.85 -4.29
N ILE A 8 -1.68 -3.67 -4.01
CA ILE A 8 -1.72 -5.12 -4.14
C ILE A 8 -1.67 -5.70 -2.73
N VAL A 9 -2.64 -6.54 -2.42
CA VAL A 9 -2.71 -7.31 -1.18
C VAL A 9 -2.35 -8.75 -1.52
N ASP A 10 -1.29 -9.25 -0.90
CA ASP A 10 -0.91 -10.67 -0.95
C ASP A 10 -1.30 -11.33 0.38
N PRO A 11 -2.38 -12.12 0.42
CA PRO A 11 -2.83 -12.79 1.64
C PRO A 11 -1.90 -13.93 2.10
N GLU A 12 -1.19 -14.58 1.18
CA GLU A 12 -0.29 -15.70 1.51
C GLU A 12 0.98 -15.16 2.19
N ALA A 13 1.58 -14.13 1.61
CA ALA A 13 2.72 -13.42 2.20
C ALA A 13 2.32 -12.43 3.31
N ARG A 14 1.02 -12.19 3.52
CA ARG A 14 0.47 -11.17 4.44
C ARG A 14 1.09 -9.80 4.20
N ARG A 15 1.19 -9.42 2.93
CA ARG A 15 1.92 -8.24 2.46
C ARG A 15 0.99 -7.26 1.77
N LEU A 16 1.24 -5.97 1.99
CA LEU A 16 0.67 -4.87 1.23
C LEU A 16 1.76 -4.17 0.44
N GLU A 17 1.53 -3.96 -0.85
CA GLU A 17 2.37 -3.14 -1.73
C GLU A 17 1.54 -2.00 -2.32
N CYS A 18 2.02 -0.77 -2.17
CA CYS A 18 1.34 0.44 -2.60
C CYS A 18 2.09 1.07 -3.77
N PHE A 19 1.36 1.42 -4.82
CA PHE A 19 1.88 2.09 -6.00
C PHE A 19 1.11 3.38 -6.26
N SER A 20 1.80 4.37 -6.83
CA SER A 20 1.17 5.60 -7.31
C SER A 20 1.52 5.88 -8.77
N LEU A 21 0.56 6.40 -9.53
CA LEU A 21 0.77 6.79 -10.92
C LEU A 21 1.57 8.10 -10.99
N ARG A 22 2.80 8.05 -11.51
CA ARG A 22 3.68 9.20 -11.70
C ARG A 22 4.27 9.16 -13.11
N GLU A 23 4.16 10.26 -13.84
CA GLU A 23 4.73 10.40 -15.19
C GLU A 23 4.29 9.28 -16.15
N GLY A 24 3.06 8.78 -15.99
CA GLY A 24 2.51 7.70 -16.82
C GLY A 24 2.90 6.27 -16.42
N ALA A 25 3.68 6.08 -15.35
CA ALA A 25 4.05 4.77 -14.83
C ALA A 25 3.66 4.60 -13.34
N TYR A 26 3.38 3.37 -12.93
CA TYR A 26 3.18 3.06 -11.51
C TYR A 26 4.53 2.88 -10.82
N GLN A 27 4.76 3.65 -9.76
CA GLN A 27 5.96 3.57 -8.93
C GLN A 27 5.59 3.07 -7.55
N ALA A 28 6.38 2.16 -7.00
CA ALA A 28 6.20 1.68 -5.63
C ALA A 28 6.43 2.84 -4.64
N THR A 29 5.47 3.06 -3.75
CA THR A 29 5.52 4.13 -2.76
C THR A 29 5.64 3.62 -1.34
N ALA A 30 5.15 2.42 -1.05
CA ALA A 30 5.27 1.79 0.26
C ALA A 30 5.06 0.29 0.15
N ALA A 31 5.68 -0.50 1.04
CA ALA A 31 5.38 -1.91 1.20
C ALA A 31 5.67 -2.35 2.64
N ALA A 32 4.84 -3.25 3.17
CA ALA A 32 5.06 -3.87 4.46
C ALA A 32 4.36 -5.22 4.57
N GLU A 33 4.90 -6.08 5.43
CA GLU A 33 4.32 -7.38 5.82
C GLU A 33 3.72 -7.26 7.23
N ALA A 34 2.65 -8.01 7.51
CA ALA A 34 2.09 -8.05 8.85
C ALA A 34 3.00 -8.83 9.83
N PRO A 35 3.06 -8.42 11.11
CA PRO A 35 2.32 -7.31 11.72
C PRO A 35 3.06 -5.97 11.57
N ALA A 36 2.41 -4.99 10.94
CA ALA A 36 2.94 -3.63 10.83
C ALA A 36 1.82 -2.60 10.69
N ARG A 37 2.15 -1.34 11.05
CA ARG A 37 1.36 -0.16 10.71
C ARG A 37 2.10 0.63 9.63
N LEU A 38 1.41 0.91 8.53
CA LEU A 38 1.99 1.54 7.35
C LEU A 38 1.31 2.88 7.07
N ASP A 39 2.06 3.97 7.20
CA ASP A 39 1.63 5.29 6.72
C ASP A 39 1.78 5.33 5.20
N ILE A 40 0.78 5.91 4.50
CA ILE A 40 0.79 5.93 3.03
C ILE A 40 1.34 7.26 2.50
N PRO A 41 2.50 7.25 1.81
CA PRO A 41 3.05 8.47 1.24
C PRO A 41 2.09 9.11 0.23
N GLY A 42 1.83 10.40 0.40
CA GLY A 42 0.88 11.15 -0.45
C GLY A 42 -0.56 11.16 0.06
N LEU A 43 -0.88 10.40 1.12
CA LEU A 43 -2.20 10.41 1.78
C LEU A 43 -2.03 10.71 3.27
N ALA A 44 -1.82 11.99 3.59
CA ALA A 44 -1.60 12.44 4.96
C ALA A 44 -2.77 12.01 5.88
N GLY A 45 -2.43 11.43 7.02
CA GLY A 45 -3.40 10.95 8.02
C GLY A 45 -3.95 9.55 7.76
N LEU A 46 -3.55 8.87 6.68
CA LEU A 46 -3.91 7.49 6.43
C LEU A 46 -2.80 6.53 6.90
N THR A 47 -3.13 5.74 7.91
CA THR A 47 -2.31 4.63 8.42
C THR A 47 -3.09 3.33 8.27
N ILE A 48 -2.47 2.31 7.67
CA ILE A 48 -3.05 0.98 7.52
C ILE A 48 -2.47 0.03 8.58
N ASP A 49 -3.33 -0.62 9.34
CA ASP A 49 -2.96 -1.65 10.31
C ASP A 49 -3.03 -3.04 9.64
N LEU A 50 -1.88 -3.57 9.21
CA LEU A 50 -1.83 -4.86 8.50
C LEU A 50 -2.15 -6.04 9.43
N GLY A 51 -1.90 -5.90 10.73
CA GLY A 51 -2.32 -6.90 11.71
C GLY A 51 -3.84 -7.02 11.81
N ALA A 52 -4.58 -5.95 11.51
CA ALA A 52 -6.03 -5.96 11.46
C ALA A 52 -6.60 -6.52 10.13
N ILE A 53 -5.87 -6.36 9.03
CA ILE A 53 -6.29 -6.83 7.69
C ILE A 53 -6.12 -8.34 7.55
N PHE A 54 -5.00 -8.89 8.02
CA PHE A 54 -4.64 -10.31 7.83
C PHE A 54 -4.96 -11.18 9.06
N LYS A 55 -6.04 -10.87 9.79
CA LYS A 55 -6.47 -11.64 10.97
C LYS A 55 -6.87 -13.07 10.64
#